data_AF-A0A920MKI4-F1
#
_entry.id   AF-A0A920MKI4-F1
#
_cell.length_a   1.000
_cell.length_b   1.000
_cell.length_c   1.000
_cell.angle_alpha   90.00
_cell.angle_beta   90.00
_cell.angle_gamma   90.00
#
_symmetry.space_group_name_H-M   'P 1'
#
loop_
_entity.id
_entity.type
_entity.pdbx_description
1 polymer ?
#
loop_
_entity_poly.entity_id
_entity_poly.type
_entity_poly.pdbx_seq_one_letter_code
_entity_poly.pdbx_strand_id
1 'polypeptide(L)'
;MAFIRAGFDPEGVAVRIGDPGRGREIFEGKGECSNCHRVSGVGPRTAPDLTEIGAIRTPASLQQNLIDPAAAILPINRPIRLVTRNEETVLGRRLNEDTYTIQVIDSNERLRSFRKSDLVSYEVSMRPSKGPTELSGDEVADVVGYLLTLRGQ
;
A
#
# COMPACT_ATOMS: atom_id res chain seq x y z
N MET A 1 -34.27 -7.64 -3.95
CA MET A 1 -33.67 -8.05 -2.66
C MET A 1 -32.25 -7.50 -2.62
N ALA A 2 -31.98 -6.51 -1.78
CA ALA A 2 -30.65 -5.93 -1.62
C ALA A 2 -29.92 -6.68 -0.49
N PHE A 3 -28.90 -7.46 -0.83
CA PHE A 3 -28.08 -8.15 0.16
C PHE A 3 -27.14 -7.14 0.80
N ILE A 4 -27.39 -6.75 2.04
CA ILE A 4 -26.45 -5.95 2.83
C ILE A 4 -25.25 -6.84 3.16
N ARG A 5 -24.17 -6.73 2.39
CA ARG A 5 -22.85 -7.26 2.77
C ARG A 5 -22.20 -6.23 3.68
N ALA A 6 -22.57 -6.26 4.96
CA ALA A 6 -21.86 -5.49 5.98
C ALA A 6 -20.59 -6.25 6.38
N GLY A 7 -19.44 -5.59 6.27
CA GLY A 7 -18.23 -6.04 6.94
C GLY A 7 -18.33 -5.68 8.41
N PHE A 8 -18.08 -6.64 9.30
CA PHE A 8 -18.10 -6.39 10.75
C PHE A 8 -16.67 -6.25 11.26
N ASP A 9 -16.38 -5.13 11.92
CA ASP A 9 -15.17 -4.92 12.72
C ASP A 9 -15.51 -5.19 14.20
N PRO A 10 -14.63 -5.80 15.01
CA PRO A 10 -14.81 -5.92 16.46
C PRO A 10 -15.10 -4.58 17.18
N GLU A 11 -14.75 -3.43 16.59
CA GLU A 11 -15.04 -2.09 17.12
C GLU A 11 -16.42 -1.53 16.72
N GLY A 12 -17.22 -2.28 15.93
CA GLY A 12 -18.61 -1.92 15.60
C GLY A 12 -18.77 -0.90 14.46
N VAL A 13 -17.71 -0.56 13.73
CA VAL A 13 -17.79 0.31 12.55
C VAL A 13 -18.38 -0.48 11.38
N ALA A 14 -19.62 -0.17 11.01
CA ALA A 14 -20.28 -0.78 9.87
C ALA A 14 -19.70 -0.24 8.55
N VAL A 15 -19.09 -1.12 7.77
CA VAL A 15 -18.58 -0.79 6.43
C VAL A 15 -19.40 -1.46 5.36
N ARG A 16 -19.76 -0.68 4.34
CA ARG A 16 -20.41 -1.18 3.13
C ARG A 16 -19.38 -1.94 2.30
N ILE A 17 -19.66 -3.20 2.01
CA ILE A 17 -18.87 -4.00 1.07
C ILE A 17 -19.61 -4.00 -0.28
N GLY A 18 -18.93 -3.49 -1.29
CA GLY A 18 -19.43 -3.39 -2.65
C GLY A 18 -19.16 -4.63 -3.50
N ASP A 19 -19.30 -4.45 -4.81
CA ASP A 19 -19.07 -5.47 -5.82
C ASP A 19 -17.56 -5.62 -6.14
N PRO A 20 -16.98 -6.81 -5.98
CA PRO A 20 -15.56 -7.01 -6.22
C PRO A 20 -15.14 -6.93 -7.68
N GLY A 21 -16.04 -7.18 -8.63
CA GLY A 21 -15.77 -7.03 -10.07
C GLY A 21 -15.58 -5.57 -10.44
N ARG A 22 -16.54 -4.71 -10.05
CA ARG A 22 -16.39 -3.25 -10.21
C ARG A 22 -15.21 -2.71 -9.42
N GLY A 23 -14.98 -3.24 -8.22
CA GLY A 23 -13.83 -2.87 -7.39
C GLY A 23 -12.48 -3.12 -8.08
N ARG A 24 -12.37 -4.23 -8.82
CA ARG A 24 -11.17 -4.53 -9.62
C ARG A 24 -10.98 -3.54 -10.77
N GLU A 25 -12.05 -3.23 -11.51
CA GLU A 25 -12.00 -2.25 -12.59
C GLU A 25 -11.57 -0.87 -12.08
N ILE A 26 -12.07 -0.45 -10.91
CA ILE A 26 -11.65 0.80 -10.26
C ILE A 26 -10.19 0.71 -9.81
N PHE A 27 -9.76 -0.40 -9.20
CA PHE A 27 -8.39 -0.60 -8.76
C PHE A 27 -7.37 -0.47 -9.92
N GLU A 28 -7.70 -1.05 -11.07
CA GLU A 28 -6.85 -1.06 -12.27
C GLU A 28 -6.99 0.22 -13.12
N GLY A 29 -8.12 0.91 -13.01
CA GLY A 29 -8.43 2.15 -13.74
C GLY A 29 -8.45 3.36 -12.80
N LYS A 30 -9.65 3.94 -12.57
CA LYS A 30 -9.86 5.25 -11.89
C LYS A 30 -9.09 5.43 -10.57
N GLY A 31 -8.93 4.37 -9.78
CA GLY A 31 -8.21 4.39 -8.51
C GLY A 31 -6.69 4.41 -8.66
N GLU A 32 -6.17 4.05 -9.84
CA GLU A 32 -4.75 4.02 -10.22
C GLU A 32 -3.90 3.23 -9.22
N CYS A 33 -4.51 2.24 -8.56
CA CYS A 33 -3.88 1.50 -7.46
C CYS A 33 -2.80 0.55 -7.99
N SER A 34 -3.05 -0.04 -9.16
CA SER A 34 -2.13 -0.90 -9.91
C SER A 34 -0.85 -0.20 -10.39
N ASN A 35 -0.82 1.14 -10.42
CA ASN A 35 0.38 1.90 -10.79
C ASN A 35 1.47 1.85 -9.72
N CYS A 36 1.13 1.44 -8.50
CA CYS A 36 2.06 1.36 -7.39
C CYS A 36 2.05 -0.03 -6.76
N HIS A 37 0.87 -0.59 -6.57
CA HIS A 37 0.67 -1.88 -5.92
C HIS A 37 0.63 -3.02 -6.93
N ARG A 38 1.07 -4.17 -6.46
CA ARG A 38 0.99 -5.44 -7.18
C ARG A 38 -0.03 -6.38 -6.54
N VAL A 39 -0.56 -7.28 -7.35
CA VAL A 39 -1.43 -8.38 -6.95
C VAL A 39 -1.06 -9.62 -7.78
N SER A 40 -0.86 -10.75 -7.11
CA SER A 40 -0.48 -12.05 -7.70
C SER A 40 0.69 -11.92 -8.70
N GLY A 41 1.70 -11.13 -8.33
CA GLY A 41 2.90 -10.90 -9.15
C GLY A 41 2.76 -9.88 -10.27
N VAL A 42 1.57 -9.33 -10.52
CA VAL A 42 1.32 -8.31 -11.56
C VAL A 42 1.35 -6.91 -10.96
N GLY A 43 2.13 -6.00 -11.55
CA GLY A 43 2.29 -4.61 -11.10
C GLY A 43 3.66 -4.31 -10.47
N PRO A 44 3.96 -3.05 -10.11
CA PRO A 44 5.30 -2.63 -9.69
C PRO A 44 5.76 -3.18 -8.34
N ARG A 45 7.07 -3.17 -8.08
CA ARG A 45 7.69 -3.50 -6.77
C ARG A 45 7.78 -2.30 -5.82
N THR A 46 7.33 -1.13 -6.24
CA THR A 46 7.55 0.15 -5.57
C THR A 46 6.64 0.36 -4.35
N ALA A 47 5.50 -0.35 -4.25
CA ALA A 47 4.66 -0.39 -3.06
C ALA A 47 4.51 -1.82 -2.50
N PRO A 48 3.94 -2.00 -1.29
CA PRO A 48 3.64 -3.32 -0.73
C PRO A 48 2.73 -4.15 -1.63
N ASP A 49 2.96 -5.47 -1.63
CA ASP A 49 2.12 -6.43 -2.33
C ASP A 49 0.77 -6.58 -1.63
N LEU A 50 -0.33 -6.53 -2.40
CA LEU A 50 -1.70 -6.62 -1.88
C LEU A 50 -2.33 -8.00 -2.07
N THR A 51 -1.60 -9.00 -2.59
CA THR A 51 -2.09 -10.36 -2.88
C THR A 51 -2.83 -11.03 -1.71
N GLU A 52 -2.43 -10.72 -0.47
CA GLU A 52 -3.00 -11.31 0.75
C GLU A 52 -3.72 -10.29 1.63
N ILE A 53 -3.96 -9.07 1.13
CA ILE A 53 -4.42 -7.97 1.98
C ILE A 53 -5.78 -8.26 2.66
N GLY A 54 -6.67 -8.97 1.97
CA GLY A 54 -7.98 -9.39 2.48
C GLY A 54 -7.92 -10.55 3.50
N ALA A 55 -6.77 -11.17 3.70
CA ALA A 55 -6.53 -12.09 4.80
C ALA A 55 -6.04 -11.40 6.07
N ILE A 56 -5.36 -10.25 5.93
CA ILE A 56 -4.64 -9.59 7.03
C ILE A 56 -5.24 -8.25 7.49
N ARG A 57 -6.23 -7.69 6.79
CA ARG A 57 -6.91 -6.43 7.15
C ARG A 57 -8.42 -6.59 7.28
N THR A 58 -9.01 -5.85 8.22
CA THR A 58 -10.47 -5.72 8.34
C THR A 58 -11.02 -4.79 7.25
N PRO A 59 -12.31 -4.92 6.87
CA PRO A 59 -12.96 -4.00 5.94
C PRO A 59 -12.85 -2.53 6.37
N ALA A 60 -12.99 -2.22 7.66
CA ALA A 60 -12.85 -0.88 8.20
C ALA A 60 -11.43 -0.33 8.05
N SER A 61 -10.42 -1.16 8.34
CA SER A 61 -9.03 -0.78 8.11
C SER A 61 -8.77 -0.49 6.62
N LEU A 62 -9.30 -1.30 5.71
CA LEU A 62 -9.15 -1.09 4.27
C LEU A 62 -9.82 0.21 3.80
N GLN A 63 -11.05 0.46 4.23
CA GLN A 63 -11.76 1.70 3.92
C GLN A 63 -10.99 2.92 4.46
N GLN A 64 -10.50 2.86 5.70
CA GLN A 64 -9.74 3.95 6.30
C GLN A 64 -8.47 4.26 5.50
N ASN A 65 -7.75 3.24 5.04
CA ASN A 65 -6.56 3.41 4.20
C ASN A 65 -6.86 4.12 2.86
N LEU A 66 -8.09 4.00 2.33
CA LEU A 66 -8.48 4.66 1.08
C LEU A 66 -8.87 6.13 1.29
N ILE A 67 -9.59 6.43 2.37
CA ILE A 67 -10.09 7.79 2.67
C ILE A 67 -9.04 8.67 3.36
N ASP A 68 -8.16 8.09 4.17
CA ASP A 68 -7.05 8.77 4.85
C ASP A 68 -5.79 7.89 4.85
N PRO A 69 -5.10 7.79 3.70
CA PRO A 69 -3.87 7.01 3.59
C PRO A 69 -2.73 7.56 4.45
N ALA A 70 -2.74 8.85 4.79
CA ALA A 70 -1.68 9.50 5.55
C ALA A 70 -1.59 8.97 6.99
N ALA A 71 -2.75 8.76 7.62
CA ALA A 71 -2.87 8.25 8.98
C ALA A 71 -2.58 6.74 9.10
N ALA A 72 -2.66 5.99 7.99
CA ALA A 72 -2.73 4.54 8.03
C ALA A 72 -1.42 3.81 7.64
N ILE A 73 -0.42 4.50 7.08
CA ILE A 73 0.86 3.88 6.66
C ILE A 73 1.79 3.65 7.86
N LEU A 74 2.02 2.37 8.18
CA LEU A 74 3.04 1.94 9.13
C LEU A 74 4.44 2.45 8.72
N PRO A 75 5.30 2.84 9.68
CA PRO A 75 6.63 3.38 9.38
C PRO A 75 7.48 2.50 8.44
N ILE A 76 7.36 1.17 8.52
CA ILE A 76 8.10 0.24 7.65
C ILE A 76 7.72 0.38 6.17
N ASN A 77 6.47 0.78 5.89
CA ASN A 77 5.93 0.94 4.53
C ASN A 77 6.13 2.33 3.95
N ARG A 78 6.72 3.26 4.71
CA ARG A 78 7.01 4.62 4.22
C ARG A 78 8.22 4.58 3.27
N PRO A 79 8.17 5.32 2.14
CA PRO A 79 9.34 5.48 1.28
C PRO A 79 10.50 6.07 2.08
N ILE A 80 11.72 5.69 1.69
CA ILE A 80 12.94 6.19 2.29
C ILE A 80 13.77 6.96 1.26
N ARG A 81 14.55 7.90 1.77
CA ARG A 81 15.57 8.62 1.03
C ARG A 81 16.92 8.33 1.65
N LEU A 82 17.84 7.79 0.84
CA LEU A 82 19.22 7.55 1.21
C LEU A 82 20.12 8.52 0.45
N VAL A 83 21.13 9.07 1.12
CA VAL A 83 22.26 9.76 0.49
C VAL A 83 23.50 9.00 0.88
N THR A 84 24.28 8.56 -0.11
CA THR A 84 25.53 7.82 0.10
C THR A 84 26.73 8.76 0.18
N ARG A 85 27.88 8.25 0.65
CA ARG A 85 29.14 9.02 0.68
C ARG A 85 29.70 9.40 -0.70
N ASN A 86 29.31 8.69 -1.76
CA ASN A 86 29.61 9.06 -3.14
C ASN A 86 28.52 9.97 -3.75
N GLU A 87 27.74 10.65 -2.91
CA GLU A 87 26.72 11.64 -3.29
C GLU A 87 25.54 11.08 -4.10
N GLU A 88 25.39 9.75 -4.14
CA GLU A 88 24.24 9.11 -4.76
C GLU A 88 22.99 9.31 -3.90
N THR A 89 21.91 9.75 -4.53
CA THR A 89 20.59 9.85 -3.92
C THR A 89 19.73 8.68 -4.38
N VAL A 90 19.23 7.90 -3.41
CA VAL A 90 18.35 6.76 -3.68
C VAL A 90 17.03 6.98 -2.98
N LEU A 91 15.96 7.00 -3.78
CA LEU A 91 14.58 6.99 -3.31
C LEU A 91 14.01 5.59 -3.54
N GLY A 92 13.32 5.04 -2.54
CA GLY A 92 12.75 3.72 -2.72
C GLY A 92 11.98 3.20 -1.53
N ARG A 93 11.48 1.97 -1.68
CA ARG A 93 10.77 1.24 -0.64
C ARG A 93 11.75 0.35 0.10
N ARG A 94 11.84 0.52 1.42
CA ARG A 94 12.60 -0.36 2.30
C ARG A 94 11.96 -1.76 2.31
N LEU A 95 12.76 -2.79 2.03
CA LEU A 95 12.35 -4.19 2.15
C LEU A 95 12.73 -4.77 3.51
N ASN A 96 13.96 -4.48 3.93
CA ASN A 96 14.54 -5.01 5.15
C ASN A 96 15.56 -4.02 5.69
N GLU A 97 15.74 -4.05 7.01
CA GLU A 97 16.74 -3.27 7.70
C GLU A 97 17.25 -4.08 8.90
N ASP A 98 18.57 -4.27 8.97
CA ASP A 98 19.24 -4.86 10.11
C ASP A 98 20.19 -3.84 10.78
N THR A 99 21.00 -4.28 11.73
CA THR A 99 21.95 -3.42 12.45
C THR A 99 22.92 -2.68 11.52
N TYR A 100 23.29 -3.27 10.38
CA TYR A 100 24.35 -2.80 9.49
C TYR A 100 23.87 -2.41 8.09
N THR A 101 22.77 -3.00 7.61
CA THR A 101 22.34 -2.87 6.22
C THR A 101 20.90 -2.41 6.06
N ILE A 102 20.62 -1.78 4.92
CA ILE A 102 19.28 -1.44 4.46
C ILE A 102 19.12 -2.01 3.05
N GLN A 103 18.07 -2.79 2.85
CA GLN A 103 17.68 -3.30 1.53
C GLN A 103 16.49 -2.51 1.00
N VAL A 104 16.58 -2.08 -0.26
CA VAL A 104 15.66 -1.14 -0.89
C VAL A 104 15.30 -1.64 -2.29
N ILE A 105 14.04 -1.51 -2.66
CA ILE A 105 13.63 -1.45 -4.08
C ILE A 105 13.63 0.01 -4.49
N ASP A 106 14.54 0.39 -5.39
CA ASP A 106 14.61 1.76 -5.89
C ASP A 106 13.48 2.09 -6.88
N SER A 107 13.38 3.35 -7.30
CA SER A 107 12.38 3.81 -8.26
C SER A 107 12.43 3.12 -9.63
N ASN A 108 13.53 2.43 -9.96
CA ASN A 108 13.69 1.63 -11.19
C ASN A 108 13.42 0.14 -10.92
N GLU A 109 12.77 -0.19 -9.80
CA GLU A 109 12.44 -1.54 -9.36
C GLU A 109 13.65 -2.45 -9.09
N ARG A 110 14.84 -1.87 -8.90
CA ARG A 110 16.06 -2.64 -8.62
C ARG A 110 16.18 -2.92 -7.12
N LEU A 111 16.47 -4.17 -6.79
CA LEU A 111 16.89 -4.53 -5.44
C LEU A 111 18.32 -4.07 -5.18
N ARG A 112 18.50 -3.25 -4.15
CA ARG A 112 19.78 -2.68 -3.76
C ARG A 112 19.98 -2.85 -2.26
N SER A 113 21.23 -3.02 -1.84
CA SER A 113 21.61 -3.13 -0.44
C SER A 113 22.69 -2.10 -0.13
N PHE A 114 22.51 -1.36 0.96
CA PHE A 114 23.43 -0.32 1.41
C PHE A 114 23.92 -0.64 2.82
N ARG A 115 25.22 -0.46 3.08
CA ARG A 115 25.73 -0.42 4.45
C ARG A 115 25.41 0.94 5.05
N LYS A 116 24.90 0.97 6.27
CA LYS A 116 24.58 2.22 6.99
C LYS A 116 25.82 3.08 7.21
N SER A 117 26.99 2.48 7.35
CA SER A 117 28.29 3.19 7.44
C SER A 117 28.61 4.06 6.23
N ASP A 118 28.05 3.70 5.07
CA ASP A 118 28.34 4.32 3.78
C ASP A 118 27.30 5.39 3.40
N LEU A 119 26.34 5.63 4.31
CA LEU A 119 25.31 6.65 4.17
C LEU A 119 25.73 7.96 4.86
N VAL A 120 25.48 9.07 4.17
CA VAL A 120 25.52 10.42 4.72
C VAL A 120 24.19 10.74 5.40
N SER A 121 23.07 10.33 4.80
CA SER A 121 21.75 10.48 5.41
C SER A 121 20.82 9.31 5.10
N TYR A 122 19.89 9.10 6.02
CA TYR A 122 18.81 8.14 5.93
C TYR A 122 17.54 8.77 6.51
N GLU A 123 16.60 9.08 5.63
CA GLU A 123 15.34 9.72 5.98
C GLU A 123 14.16 8.80 5.64
N VAL A 124 13.20 8.70 6.57
CA VAL A 124 11.91 8.04 6.34
C VAL A 124 10.89 9.13 5.99
N SER A 125 10.24 9.02 4.84
CA SER A 125 9.27 10.04 4.40
C SER A 125 8.09 10.13 5.36
N MET A 126 7.93 11.31 5.97
CA MET A 126 6.72 11.64 6.73
C MET A 126 5.56 12.05 5.81
N ARG A 127 5.85 12.40 4.56
CA ARG A 127 4.83 12.76 3.57
C ARG A 127 4.08 11.50 3.10
N PRO A 128 2.74 11.56 2.99
CA PRO A 128 1.95 10.51 2.37
C PRO A 128 2.40 10.29 0.91
N SER A 129 2.44 9.04 0.47
CA SER A 129 2.73 8.69 -0.93
C SER A 129 1.55 8.98 -1.87
N LYS A 130 0.35 9.13 -1.32
CA LYS A 130 -0.89 9.48 -2.02
C LYS A 130 -1.76 10.33 -1.08
N GLY A 131 -2.50 11.29 -1.63
CA GLY A 131 -3.54 12.01 -0.88
C GLY A 131 -4.82 11.17 -0.72
N PRO A 132 -5.85 11.71 -0.05
CA PRO A 132 -7.18 11.10 0.01
C PRO A 132 -7.70 10.75 -1.39
N THR A 133 -8.47 9.67 -1.48
CA THR A 133 -9.12 9.28 -2.73
C THR A 133 -10.20 10.26 -3.17
N GLU A 134 -10.36 10.44 -4.48
CA GLU A 134 -11.49 11.17 -5.09
C GLU A 134 -12.65 10.22 -5.47
N LEU A 135 -12.51 8.93 -5.14
CA LEU A 135 -13.57 7.94 -5.33
C LEU A 135 -14.78 8.27 -4.44
N SER A 136 -15.98 8.08 -4.99
CA SER A 136 -17.23 8.16 -4.24
C SER A 136 -17.33 7.05 -3.19
N GLY A 137 -18.25 7.20 -2.24
CA GLY A 137 -18.46 6.19 -1.18
C GLY A 137 -18.80 4.79 -1.72
N ASP A 138 -19.57 4.69 -2.80
CA ASP A 138 -19.87 3.40 -3.45
C ASP A 138 -18.65 2.81 -4.17
N GLU A 139 -17.85 3.65 -4.85
CA GLU A 139 -16.61 3.20 -5.48
C GLU A 139 -15.58 2.70 -4.44
N VAL A 140 -15.48 3.40 -3.30
CA VAL A 140 -14.66 2.94 -2.16
C VAL A 140 -15.16 1.58 -1.66
N ALA A 141 -16.48 1.42 -1.49
CA ALA A 141 -17.06 0.15 -1.06
C ALA A 141 -16.77 -1.00 -2.05
N ASP A 142 -16.85 -0.73 -3.36
CA ASP A 142 -16.52 -1.69 -4.41
C ASP A 142 -15.03 -2.09 -4.34
N VAL A 143 -14.11 -1.12 -4.22
CA VAL A 143 -12.66 -1.41 -4.05
C VAL A 143 -12.39 -2.22 -2.79
N VAL A 144 -13.02 -1.88 -1.65
CA VAL A 144 -12.92 -2.69 -0.43
C VAL A 144 -13.42 -4.11 -0.68
N GLY A 145 -14.53 -4.27 -1.40
CA GLY A 145 -15.05 -5.56 -1.83
C GLY A 145 -14.03 -6.39 -2.61
N TYR A 146 -13.34 -5.77 -3.57
CA TYR A 146 -12.26 -6.41 -4.32
C TYR A 146 -11.07 -6.79 -3.43
N LEU A 147 -10.55 -5.86 -2.62
CA LEU A 147 -9.40 -6.11 -1.76
C LEU A 147 -9.64 -7.27 -0.77
N LEU A 148 -10.87 -7.44 -0.29
CA LEU A 148 -11.25 -8.56 0.59
C LEU A 148 -11.20 -9.93 -0.10
N THR A 149 -11.25 -9.97 -1.43
CA THR A 149 -11.07 -11.21 -2.20
C THR A 149 -9.61 -11.65 -2.31
N LEU A 150 -8.66 -10.74 -2.08
CA LEU A 150 -7.23 -10.99 -2.21
C LEU A 150 -6.69 -11.70 -0.96
N ARG A 151 -6.61 -13.03 -1.00
CA ARG A 151 -6.28 -13.88 0.16
C ARG A 151 -5.16 -14.90 -0.11
N GLY A 152 -4.27 -14.63 -1.07
CA GLY A 152 -3.09 -15.47 -1.30
C GLY A 152 -3.26 -16.66 -2.26
N GLN A 153 -4.22 -16.60 -3.19
CA GLN A 153 -4.37 -17.62 -4.24
C GLN A 153 -3.45 -17.36 -5.43
#